data_AF-A0A420E334-F1
#
_entry.id   AF-A0A420E334-F1
#
_cell.length_a   1.000
_cell.length_b   1.000
_cell.length_c   1.000
_cell.angle_alpha   90.00
_cell.angle_beta   90.00
_cell.angle_gamma   90.00
#
_symmetry.space_group_name_H-M   'P 1'
#
loop_
_entity.id
_entity.type
_entity.pdbx_description
1 polymer ?
#
loop_
_entity_poly.entity_id
_entity_poly.type
_entity_poly.pdbx_seq_one_letter_code
_entity_poly.pdbx_strand_id
1 'polypeptide(L)'
;MEDLNTQSEVFKNNLIFIADNLQSEMYKLKINRATDFLLNKHLDFYTNELDRIKELTTNNPRFKWQLLEQEIDSNFKKDKSLTGATIFFDWKHNVSPNRLVVNFKL
;
A
#
# COMPACT_ATOMS: atom_id res chain seq x y z
N MET A 1 10.69 18.73 -8.81
CA MET A 1 9.91 17.89 -7.89
C MET A 1 10.68 16.59 -7.81
N GLU A 2 11.39 16.34 -6.70
CA GLU A 2 12.13 15.08 -6.56
C GLU A 2 11.17 13.91 -6.78
N ASP A 3 11.64 12.91 -7.49
CA ASP A 3 10.82 11.84 -8.04
C ASP A 3 10.49 10.86 -6.90
N LEU A 4 9.52 11.26 -6.07
CA LEU A 4 9.07 10.54 -4.86
C LEU A 4 8.65 9.09 -5.20
N ASN A 5 8.23 8.84 -6.44
CA ASN A 5 7.93 7.50 -6.93
C ASN A 5 9.18 6.62 -7.02
N THR A 6 10.30 7.16 -7.45
CA THR A 6 11.57 6.43 -7.63
C THR A 6 12.17 6.08 -6.28
N GLN A 7 12.10 6.99 -5.29
CA GLN A 7 12.49 6.69 -3.91
C GLN A 7 11.57 5.65 -3.26
N SER A 8 10.26 5.70 -3.53
CA SER A 8 9.30 4.69 -3.09
C SER A 8 9.61 3.29 -3.64
N GLU A 9 9.91 3.19 -4.95
CA GLU A 9 10.24 1.89 -5.57
C GLU A 9 11.56 1.32 -5.06
N VAL A 10 12.61 2.14 -4.90
CA VAL A 10 13.87 1.71 -4.30
C VAL A 10 13.66 1.21 -2.86
N PHE A 11 12.84 1.92 -2.07
CA PHE A 11 12.51 1.50 -0.71
C PHE A 11 11.78 0.15 -0.69
N LYS A 12 10.75 -0.02 -1.52
CA LYS A 12 10.00 -1.30 -1.62
C LYS A 12 10.91 -2.45 -2.01
N ASN A 13 11.72 -2.27 -3.05
CA ASN A 13 12.63 -3.31 -3.54
C ASN A 13 13.66 -3.70 -2.49
N ASN A 14 14.23 -2.73 -1.77
CA ASN A 14 15.16 -3.00 -0.68
C ASN A 14 14.49 -3.77 0.47
N LEU A 15 13.26 -3.40 0.82
CA LEU A 15 12.54 -4.04 1.92
C LEU A 15 12.16 -5.49 1.57
N ILE A 16 11.73 -5.74 0.32
CA ILE A 16 11.47 -7.09 -0.19
C ILE A 16 12.76 -7.91 -0.18
N PHE A 17 13.86 -7.36 -0.68
CA PHE A 17 15.16 -8.05 -0.69
C PHE A 17 15.64 -8.45 0.71
N ILE A 18 15.48 -7.56 1.70
CA ILE A 18 15.81 -7.87 3.09
C ILE A 18 14.91 -8.99 3.63
N ALA A 19 13.61 -8.94 3.36
CA ALA A 19 12.67 -9.97 3.79
C ALA A 19 13.00 -11.34 3.18
N ASP A 20 13.34 -11.39 1.89
CA ASP A 20 13.72 -12.63 1.20
C ASP A 20 15.03 -13.22 1.75
N ASN A 21 16.02 -12.38 2.05
CA ASN A 21 17.26 -12.82 2.69
C ASN A 21 17.00 -13.42 4.08
N LEU A 22 16.17 -12.77 4.89
CA LEU A 22 15.80 -13.28 6.21
C LEU A 22 15.08 -14.62 6.11
N GLN A 23 14.12 -14.76 5.19
CA GLN A 23 13.44 -16.04 4.94
C GLN A 23 14.42 -17.13 4.51
N SER A 24 15.38 -16.82 3.62
CA SER A 24 16.42 -17.76 3.18
C SER A 24 17.25 -18.28 4.35
N GLU A 25 17.70 -17.40 5.25
CA GLU A 25 18.43 -17.82 6.46
C GLU A 25 17.56 -18.63 7.43
N MET A 26 16.28 -18.29 7.58
CA MET A 26 15.33 -19.09 8.36
C MET A 26 15.14 -20.50 7.78
N TYR A 27 15.05 -20.64 6.46
CA TYR A 27 14.98 -21.95 5.80
C TYR A 27 16.24 -22.79 6.03
N LYS A 28 17.43 -22.18 5.90
CA LYS A 28 18.70 -22.86 6.21
C LYS A 28 18.73 -23.33 7.66
N LEU A 29 18.29 -22.49 8.59
CA LEU A 29 18.23 -22.83 10.02
C LEU A 29 17.25 -23.98 10.28
N LYS A 30 16.09 -23.98 9.61
CA LYS A 30 15.07 -25.04 9.68
C LYS A 30 15.65 -26.39 9.26
N ILE A 31 16.43 -26.42 8.17
CA ILE A 31 17.13 -27.62 7.69
C ILE A 31 18.17 -28.09 8.71
N ASN A 32 18.99 -27.18 9.23
CA ASN A 32 20.06 -27.49 10.19
C ASN A 32 19.53 -27.98 11.55
N ARG A 33 18.30 -27.58 11.93
CA ARG A 33 17.66 -27.94 13.20
C ARG A 33 16.30 -28.61 12.99
N ALA A 34 16.24 -29.53 12.01
CA ALA A 34 14.99 -30.19 11.61
C ALA A 34 14.27 -30.93 12.75
N THR A 35 15.00 -31.39 13.77
CA THR A 35 14.44 -32.10 14.92
C THR A 35 13.89 -31.19 16.02
N ASP A 36 14.20 -29.89 16.00
CA ASP A 36 13.72 -28.92 16.97
C ASP A 36 12.32 -28.41 16.56
N PHE A 37 11.30 -29.14 17.01
CA PHE A 37 9.90 -28.87 16.66
C PHE A 37 9.46 -27.45 17.07
N LEU A 38 9.83 -27.00 18.26
CA LEU A 38 9.40 -25.70 18.78
C LEU A 38 10.01 -24.57 17.96
N LEU A 39 11.32 -24.65 17.70
CA LEU A 39 12.00 -23.69 16.83
C LEU A 39 11.35 -23.64 15.45
N ASN A 40 11.09 -24.80 14.84
CA ASN A 40 10.50 -24.87 13.50
C ASN A 40 9.11 -24.22 13.45
N LYS A 41 8.28 -24.37 14.48
CA LYS A 41 6.98 -23.69 14.58
C LYS A 41 7.14 -22.16 14.66
N HIS A 42 8.14 -21.67 15.37
CA HIS A 42 8.43 -20.24 15.43
C HIS A 42 8.97 -19.71 14.09
N LEU A 43 9.87 -20.45 13.43
CA LEU A 43 10.37 -20.09 12.11
C LEU A 43 9.23 -20.00 11.10
N ASP A 44 8.29 -20.96 11.10
CA ASP A 44 7.11 -20.92 10.21
C ASP A 44 6.21 -19.71 10.49
N PHE A 45 6.03 -19.35 11.76
CA PHE A 45 5.32 -18.12 12.12
C PHE A 45 6.02 -16.88 11.56
N TYR A 46 7.32 -16.73 11.76
CA TYR A 46 8.06 -15.56 11.28
C TYR A 46 8.14 -15.49 9.75
N THR A 47 8.25 -16.62 9.06
CA THR A 47 8.17 -16.67 7.59
C THR A 47 6.82 -16.12 7.10
N ASN A 48 5.71 -16.49 7.73
CA ASN A 48 4.39 -15.97 7.40
C ASN A 48 4.25 -14.46 7.67
N GLU A 49 4.82 -13.96 8.77
CA GLU A 49 4.82 -12.51 9.04
C GLU A 49 5.65 -11.74 8.00
N LEU A 50 6.78 -12.29 7.54
CA LEU A 50 7.58 -11.70 6.46
C LEU A 50 6.80 -11.67 5.13
N ASP A 51 6.02 -12.71 4.82
CA ASP A 51 5.16 -12.71 3.63
C ASP A 51 4.09 -11.62 3.71
N ARG A 52 3.48 -11.38 4.87
CA ARG A 52 2.54 -10.26 5.07
C ARG A 52 3.21 -8.91 4.92
N ILE A 53 4.43 -8.74 5.42
CA ILE A 53 5.19 -7.50 5.25
C ILE A 53 5.46 -7.24 3.76
N LYS A 54 5.88 -8.27 3.02
CA LYS A 54 6.05 -8.17 1.56
C LYS A 54 4.74 -7.77 0.89
N GLU A 55 3.63 -8.43 1.23
CA GLU A 55 2.31 -8.13 0.69
C GLU A 55 1.89 -6.68 0.94
N LEU A 56 2.05 -6.17 2.17
CA LEU A 56 1.73 -4.78 2.50
C LEU A 56 2.61 -3.76 1.77
N THR A 57 3.82 -4.18 1.38
CA THR A 57 4.80 -3.34 0.68
C THR A 57 4.50 -3.27 -0.82
N THR A 58 4.11 -4.39 -1.44
CA THR A 58 3.70 -4.44 -2.86
C THR A 58 2.28 -3.93 -3.04
N ASN A 59 1.34 -4.43 -2.25
CA ASN A 59 -0.05 -4.02 -2.27
C ASN A 59 -0.22 -2.86 -1.32
N ASN A 60 0.12 -1.64 -1.75
CA ASN A 60 -0.07 -0.44 -0.95
C ASN A 60 -1.57 -0.33 -0.59
N PRO A 61 -1.99 -0.63 0.65
CA PRO A 61 -3.41 -0.63 1.01
C PRO A 61 -3.91 0.79 1.24
N ARG A 62 -3.02 1.79 1.18
CA ARG A 62 -3.41 3.19 1.34
C ARG A 62 -4.15 3.64 0.09
N PHE A 63 -5.33 4.22 0.34
CA PHE A 63 -6.07 5.03 -0.62
C PHE A 63 -5.10 5.90 -1.42
N LYS A 64 -5.21 5.90 -2.76
CA LYS A 64 -4.24 6.50 -3.69
C LYS A 64 -4.25 8.04 -3.60
N TRP A 65 -3.80 8.57 -2.47
CA TRP A 65 -3.82 9.98 -2.12
C TRP A 65 -3.17 10.85 -3.19
N GLN A 66 -2.06 10.39 -3.76
CA GLN A 66 -1.35 11.08 -4.83
C GLN A 66 -2.20 11.31 -6.08
N LEU A 67 -3.06 10.34 -6.46
CA LEU A 67 -3.95 10.53 -7.61
C LEU A 67 -5.01 11.60 -7.32
N LEU A 68 -5.49 11.63 -6.09
CA LEU A 68 -6.49 12.62 -5.69
C LEU A 68 -5.88 14.02 -5.57
N GLU A 69 -4.66 14.13 -5.03
CA GLU A 69 -3.88 15.37 -5.01
C GLU A 69 -3.61 15.90 -6.43
N GLN A 70 -3.18 15.03 -7.35
CA GLN A 70 -2.98 15.38 -8.76
C GLN A 70 -4.26 15.92 -9.42
N GLU A 71 -5.41 15.32 -9.10
CA GLU A 71 -6.70 15.77 -9.64
C GLU A 71 -7.12 17.13 -9.05
N ILE A 72 -6.93 17.36 -7.75
CA ILE A 72 -7.18 18.66 -7.11
C ILE A 72 -6.29 19.74 -7.76
N ASP A 73 -4.99 19.47 -7.90
CA ASP A 73 -4.03 20.39 -8.51
C ASP A 73 -4.37 20.70 -9.96
N SER A 74 -4.78 19.69 -10.72
CA SER A 74 -5.22 19.83 -12.11
C SER A 74 -6.42 20.76 -12.22
N ASN A 75 -7.43 20.58 -11.36
CA ASN A 75 -8.62 21.43 -11.34
C ASN A 75 -8.30 22.86 -10.89
N PHE A 76 -7.48 23.05 -9.85
CA PHE A 76 -7.04 24.39 -9.43
C PHE A 76 -6.14 25.09 -10.46
N LYS A 77 -5.41 24.33 -11.30
CA LYS A 77 -4.68 24.91 -12.44
C LYS A 77 -5.62 25.41 -13.53
N LYS A 78 -6.73 24.71 -13.78
CA LYS A 78 -7.76 25.12 -14.75
C LYS A 78 -8.58 26.30 -14.26
N ASP A 79 -8.95 26.31 -12.98
CA ASP A 79 -9.75 27.36 -12.37
C ASP A 79 -9.17 27.77 -11.01
N LYS A 80 -8.64 28.99 -10.94
CA LYS A 80 -8.04 29.57 -9.74
C LYS A 80 -9.07 30.09 -8.73
N SER A 81 -10.34 30.16 -9.11
CA SER A 81 -11.43 30.56 -8.22
C SER A 81 -11.92 29.42 -7.33
N LEU A 82 -11.51 28.18 -7.61
CA LEU A 82 -11.81 27.03 -6.77
C LEU A 82 -11.23 27.21 -5.37
N THR A 83 -12.09 27.09 -4.36
CA THR A 83 -11.74 27.32 -2.95
C THR A 83 -11.44 26.04 -2.19
N GLY A 84 -11.71 24.86 -2.77
CA GLY A 84 -11.43 23.57 -2.16
C GLY A 84 -12.00 22.38 -2.93
N ALA A 85 -11.78 21.19 -2.38
CA ALA A 85 -12.29 19.93 -2.91
C ALA A 85 -12.94 19.12 -1.78
N THR A 86 -13.99 18.36 -2.11
CA THR A 86 -14.68 17.48 -1.14
C THR A 86 -14.60 16.03 -1.62
N ILE A 87 -14.22 15.12 -0.72
CA ILE A 87 -14.12 13.69 -0.99
C ILE A 87 -15.27 12.98 -0.29
N PHE A 88 -15.98 12.13 -1.01
CA PHE A 88 -17.06 11.32 -0.47
C PHE A 88 -16.69 9.83 -0.51
N PHE A 89 -16.83 9.17 0.63
CA PHE A 89 -16.71 7.71 0.75
C PHE A 89 -18.11 7.14 0.93
N ASP A 90 -18.57 6.36 -0.05
CA ASP A 90 -19.85 5.68 0.00
C ASP A 90 -19.65 4.15 0.11
N TRP A 91 -20.43 3.53 0.99
CA TRP A 91 -20.44 2.08 1.13
C TRP A 91 -21.21 1.44 -0.04
N LYS A 92 -20.67 0.34 -0.59
CA LYS A 92 -21.19 -0.37 -1.78
C LYS A 92 -22.69 -0.74 -1.74
N HIS A 93 -23.31 -0.77 -0.56
CA HIS A 93 -24.72 -1.10 -0.40
C HIS A 93 -25.70 0.04 -0.72
N ASN A 94 -25.22 1.29 -0.82
CA ASN A 94 -26.06 2.42 -1.19
C ASN A 94 -25.90 2.73 -2.69
N VAL A 95 -26.84 2.21 -3.50
CA VAL A 95 -26.83 2.35 -4.98
C VAL A 95 -27.17 3.78 -5.42
N SER A 96 -27.67 4.63 -4.52
CA SER A 96 -27.87 6.05 -4.76
C SER A 96 -27.48 6.85 -3.52
N PRO A 97 -26.40 7.64 -3.53
CA PRO A 97 -26.16 8.60 -2.47
C PRO A 97 -27.37 9.55 -2.44
N ASN A 98 -28.09 9.58 -1.31
CA ASN A 98 -29.19 10.52 -1.09
C ASN A 98 -28.62 11.92 -0.81
N ARG A 99 -27.83 12.43 -1.75
CA ARG A 99 -27.13 13.70 -1.71
C ARG A 99 -27.39 14.39 -3.04
N LEU A 100 -27.66 15.68 -2.99
CA LEU A 100 -27.82 16.51 -4.18
C LEU A 100 -26.44 16.61 -4.87
N VAL A 101 -26.20 15.78 -5.88
CA VAL A 101 -25.05 15.91 -6.76
C VAL A 101 -25.40 16.98 -7.78
N VAL A 102 -24.88 18.19 -7.59
CA VAL A 102 -25.01 19.26 -8.59
C VAL A 102 -24.00 18.95 -9.70
N ASN A 103 -24.45 18.21 -10.72
CA ASN A 103 -23.67 17.99 -11.93
C ASN A 103 -23.66 19.29 -12.75
N PHE A 104 -22.56 20.03 -12.72
CA PHE A 104 -22.33 21.07 -13.70
C PHE A 104 -22.01 20.39 -15.04
N LYS A 105 -22.86 20.62 -16.06
CA LYS A 105 -22.50 20.33 -17.44
C LYS A 105 -21.45 21.35 -17.88
N LEU A 106 -20.24 20.88 -18.16
CA LEU A 106 -19.31 21.56 -19.08
C LEU A 106 -19.71 21.22 -20.52
#